data_AF-C9J3P4-F1
#
_entry.id   AF-C9J3P4-F1
#
_cell.length_a   1.000
_cell.length_b   1.000
_cell.length_c   1.000
_cell.angle_alpha   90.00
_cell.angle_beta   90.00
_cell.angle_gamma   90.00
#
_symmetry.space_group_name_H-M   'P 1'
#
loop_
_entity.id
_entity.type
_entity.pdbx_description
1 polymer ?
#
loop_
_entity_poly.entity_id
_entity_poly.type
_entity_poly.pdbx_seq_one_letter_code
_entity_poly.pdbx_strand_id
1 'polypeptide(L)'
;MRWILFIGALIGSSICGQEKFFGDQVLRINVRNGDEISKLSQLVNSNNLKLNFWKSPSSFNRPVDVLVPSVSLQAFKSFLRSQGLEYAVTIEDLQALLDNEDDEMQHNEGQERSSNNFNYGAYHSLEAIYHEMDNIAADFPDLARRVKIGHSFENRPMYVLKIVSDYQRDP
;
A
#
# COMPACT_ATOMS: atom_id res chain seq x y z
N MET A 1 3.91 54.97 14.70
CA MET A 1 2.89 54.06 14.13
C MET A 1 3.62 53.04 13.27
N ARG A 2 3.70 51.76 13.69
CA ARG A 2 2.96 50.58 13.15
C ARG A 2 3.42 50.24 11.71
N TRP A 3 3.85 49.04 11.33
CA TRP A 3 3.88 47.72 11.96
C TRP A 3 4.91 46.86 11.18
N ILE A 4 5.75 46.09 11.88
CA ILE A 4 6.58 45.03 11.28
C ILE A 4 5.72 43.75 11.32
N LEU A 5 5.41 43.17 10.15
CA LEU A 5 4.79 41.85 10.06
C LEU A 5 5.89 40.81 9.92
N PHE A 6 6.21 40.14 11.02
CA PHE A 6 6.93 38.88 11.00
C PHE A 6 6.01 37.81 10.40
N ILE A 7 6.32 37.33 9.20
CA ILE A 7 5.74 36.10 8.67
C ILE A 7 6.47 34.96 9.37
N GLY A 8 5.91 34.51 10.49
CA GLY A 8 6.31 33.26 11.11
C GLY A 8 5.88 32.12 10.21
N ALA A 9 6.84 31.50 9.52
CA ALA A 9 6.63 30.23 8.86
C ALA A 9 6.34 29.17 9.92
N LEU A 10 5.06 28.93 10.19
CA LEU A 10 4.60 27.71 10.83
C LEU A 10 4.82 26.58 9.82
N ILE A 11 6.05 26.06 9.79
CA ILE A 11 6.31 24.72 9.29
C ILE A 11 5.70 23.80 10.34
N GLY A 12 4.39 23.56 10.20
CA GLY A 12 3.73 22.45 10.86
C GLY A 12 4.34 21.19 10.26
N SER A 13 5.39 20.67 10.90
CA SER A 13 5.86 19.33 10.62
C SER A 13 4.71 18.39 11.01
N SER A 14 3.88 18.02 10.05
CA SER A 14 3.12 16.78 10.12
C SER A 14 4.14 15.65 10.17
N ILE A 15 4.72 15.41 11.35
CA ILE A 15 5.42 14.17 11.64
C ILE A 15 4.32 13.13 11.82
N CYS A 16 3.69 12.75 10.70
CA CYS A 16 3.08 11.44 10.60
C CYS A 16 4.28 10.50 10.53
N GLY A 17 4.67 9.91 11.66
CA GLY A 17 5.78 8.96 11.68
C GLY A 17 5.44 7.80 10.75
N GLN A 18 6.34 7.51 9.81
CA GLN A 18 6.24 6.29 9.00
C GLN A 18 6.13 5.11 9.96
N GLU A 19 5.06 4.32 9.84
CA GLU A 19 4.92 3.11 10.63
C GLU A 19 6.09 2.17 10.30
N LYS A 20 6.71 1.61 11.33
CA LYS A 20 7.87 0.73 11.20
C LYS A 20 7.47 -0.68 11.61
N PHE A 21 7.96 -1.67 10.86
CA PHE A 21 7.58 -3.07 10.92
C PHE A 21 8.76 -3.97 11.29
N PHE A 22 9.72 -3.46 12.09
CA PHE A 22 10.95 -4.16 12.43
C PHE A 22 10.70 -5.53 13.07
N GLY A 23 11.09 -6.60 12.36
CA GLY A 23 10.92 -7.97 12.83
C GLY A 23 9.48 -8.47 12.76
N ASP A 24 8.56 -7.71 12.15
CA ASP A 24 7.24 -8.20 11.82
C ASP A 24 7.36 -9.26 10.72
N GLN A 25 6.61 -10.35 10.87
CA GLN A 25 6.70 -11.50 9.97
C GLN A 25 5.39 -11.75 9.26
N VAL A 26 5.47 -12.20 8.01
CA VAL A 26 4.31 -12.80 7.34
C VAL A 26 4.39 -14.30 7.48
N LEU A 27 3.36 -14.86 8.11
CA LEU A 27 3.18 -16.30 8.29
C LEU A 27 2.12 -16.80 7.32
N ARG A 28 2.43 -17.89 6.63
CA ARG A 28 1.48 -18.68 5.84
C ARG A 28 1.02 -19.87 6.66
N ILE A 29 -0.27 -19.97 6.90
CA ILE A 29 -0.89 -21.05 7.69
C ILE A 29 -1.68 -21.95 6.75
N ASN A 30 -1.39 -23.25 6.80
CA ASN A 30 -2.11 -24.24 6.00
C ASN A 30 -3.33 -24.73 6.77
N VAL A 31 -4.52 -24.49 6.20
CA VAL A 31 -5.79 -24.82 6.86
C VAL A 31 -6.46 -25.99 6.14
N ARG A 32 -6.68 -27.09 6.86
CA ARG A 32 -7.08 -28.38 6.29
C ARG A 32 -8.58 -28.65 6.40
N ASN A 33 -9.26 -28.07 7.38
CA ASN A 33 -10.67 -28.34 7.68
C ASN A 33 -11.37 -27.09 8.22
N GLY A 34 -12.70 -27.17 8.36
CA GLY A 34 -13.53 -26.06 8.85
C GLY A 34 -13.26 -25.67 10.31
N ASP A 35 -12.84 -26.63 11.14
CA ASP A 35 -12.56 -26.38 12.56
C ASP A 35 -11.33 -25.49 12.74
N GLU A 36 -10.28 -25.74 11.95
CA GLU A 36 -9.07 -24.91 11.93
C GLU A 36 -9.36 -23.49 11.41
N ILE A 37 -10.25 -23.33 10.42
CA ILE A 37 -10.73 -22.01 9.98
C ILE A 37 -11.44 -21.29 11.12
N SER A 38 -12.35 -21.99 11.81
CA SER A 38 -13.12 -21.40 12.92
C SER A 38 -12.21 -20.90 14.04
N LYS A 39 -11.18 -21.68 14.41
CA LYS A 39 -10.17 -21.29 15.41
C LYS A 39 -9.40 -20.02 15.01
N LEU A 40 -9.00 -19.92 13.74
CA LEU A 40 -8.32 -18.72 13.23
C LEU A 40 -9.25 -17.51 13.20
N SER A 41 -10.50 -17.69 12.75
CA SER A 41 -11.51 -16.63 12.71
C SER A 41 -11.85 -16.07 14.09
N GLN A 42 -11.91 -16.92 15.12
CA GLN A 42 -12.10 -16.47 16.51
C GLN A 42 -10.96 -15.57 16.99
N LEU A 43 -9.72 -15.91 16.63
CA LEU A 43 -8.56 -15.12 17.00
C LEU A 43 -8.51 -13.77 16.26
N VAL A 44 -8.92 -13.74 14.98
CA VAL A 44 -9.07 -12.49 14.20
C VAL A 44 -9.97 -11.50 14.93
N ASN A 45 -11.08 -12.00 15.49
CA ASN A 45 -12.07 -11.17 16.17
C ASN A 45 -11.63 -10.74 17.58
N SER A 46 -10.64 -11.41 18.16
CA SER A 46 -10.00 -10.98 19.40
C SER A 46 -8.84 -10.03 19.07
N ASN A 47 -9.12 -8.73 18.95
CA ASN A 47 -8.18 -7.66 18.58
C ASN A 47 -6.90 -7.52 19.45
N ASN A 48 -6.60 -8.46 20.33
CA ASN A 48 -5.52 -8.42 21.31
C ASN A 48 -4.11 -8.50 20.68
N LEU A 49 -3.99 -9.05 19.46
CA LEU A 49 -2.69 -9.32 18.82
C LEU A 49 -2.38 -8.40 17.63
N LYS A 50 -3.28 -7.47 17.29
CA LYS A 50 -3.13 -6.53 16.15
C LYS A 50 -2.70 -7.22 14.84
N LEU A 51 -3.26 -8.40 14.57
CA LEU A 51 -2.92 -9.18 13.38
C LEU A 51 -3.49 -8.50 12.13
N ASN A 52 -2.72 -8.49 11.04
CA ASN A 52 -3.17 -8.00 9.75
C ASN A 52 -3.22 -9.16 8.74
N PHE A 53 -4.42 -9.52 8.28
CA PHE A 53 -4.61 -10.63 7.35
C PHE A 53 -4.46 -10.16 5.90
N TRP A 54 -3.37 -10.57 5.26
CA TRP A 54 -3.13 -10.33 3.84
C TRP A 54 -3.97 -11.27 2.97
N LYS A 55 -4.22 -12.50 3.45
CA LYS A 55 -5.22 -13.41 2.88
C LYS A 55 -6.07 -13.99 3.99
N SER A 56 -7.32 -13.54 4.05
CA SER A 56 -8.27 -13.96 5.07
C SER A 56 -8.66 -15.44 4.95
N PRO A 57 -9.00 -16.10 6.08
CA PRO A 57 -9.59 -17.43 6.06
C PRO A 57 -10.89 -17.42 5.26
N SER A 58 -10.95 -18.17 4.16
CA SER A 58 -12.10 -18.18 3.24
C SER A 58 -12.68 -19.57 3.04
N SER A 59 -11.83 -20.57 2.79
CA SER A 59 -12.23 -21.97 2.65
C SER A 59 -11.12 -22.92 3.12
N PHE A 60 -11.47 -24.18 3.35
CA PHE A 60 -10.47 -25.21 3.61
C PHE A 60 -9.58 -25.41 2.36
N ASN A 61 -8.35 -25.86 2.57
CA ASN A 61 -7.35 -26.09 1.53
C ASN A 61 -6.87 -24.82 0.79
N ARG A 62 -7.11 -23.63 1.35
CA ARG A 62 -6.47 -22.37 0.93
C ARG A 62 -5.58 -21.86 2.07
N PRO A 63 -4.35 -21.43 1.78
CA PRO A 63 -3.48 -20.86 2.81
C PRO A 63 -4.01 -19.51 3.28
N VAL A 64 -3.77 -19.24 4.56
CA VAL A 64 -4.01 -17.94 5.20
C VAL A 64 -2.67 -17.25 5.34
N ASP A 65 -2.56 -16.01 4.84
CA ASP A 65 -1.36 -15.20 4.96
C ASP A 65 -1.65 -14.08 5.97
N VAL A 66 -0.85 -13.99 7.04
CA VAL A 66 -1.04 -13.03 8.13
C VAL A 66 0.27 -12.35 8.47
N LEU A 67 0.26 -11.02 8.45
CA LEU A 67 1.29 -10.17 9.03
C LEU A 67 1.10 -10.12 10.54
N VAL A 68 2.15 -10.50 11.25
CA VAL A 68 2.18 -10.61 12.71
C VAL A 68 3.21 -9.64 13.26
N PRO A 69 2.78 -8.67 14.07
CA PRO A 69 3.69 -7.76 14.74
C PRO A 69 4.73 -8.51 15.59
N SER A 70 5.98 -8.06 15.56
CA SER A 70 7.11 -8.65 16.30
C SER A 70 6.77 -8.89 17.77
N VAL A 71 6.10 -7.92 18.40
CA VAL A 71 5.64 -7.97 19.81
C VAL A 71 4.65 -9.11 20.09
N SER A 72 3.91 -9.57 19.09
CA SER A 72 2.88 -10.62 19.20
C SER A 72 3.33 -11.94 18.58
N LEU A 73 4.50 -11.98 17.94
CA LEU A 73 4.98 -13.10 17.15
C LEU A 73 5.13 -14.39 17.97
N GLN A 74 5.73 -14.29 19.17
CA GLN A 74 5.94 -15.46 20.03
C GLN A 74 4.61 -16.04 20.54
N ALA A 75 3.70 -15.17 20.99
CA ALA A 75 2.37 -15.57 21.44
C ALA A 75 1.58 -16.26 20.31
N PHE A 76 1.61 -15.66 19.12
CA PHE A 76 0.92 -16.20 17.95
C PHE A 76 1.49 -17.54 17.49
N LYS A 77 2.81 -17.68 17.37
CA LYS A 77 3.46 -18.96 17.03
C LYS A 77 3.16 -20.05 18.07
N SER A 78 3.08 -19.70 19.35
CA SER A 78 2.73 -20.64 20.42
C SER A 78 1.28 -21.09 20.34
N PHE A 79 0.37 -20.18 19.99
CA PHE A 79 -1.03 -20.49 19.70
C PHE A 79 -1.16 -21.46 18.52
N LEU A 80 -0.48 -21.19 17.40
CA LEU A 80 -0.53 -22.08 16.24
C LEU A 80 -0.07 -23.49 16.60
N ARG A 81 1.02 -23.62 17.35
CA ARG A 81 1.53 -24.92 17.85
C ARG A 81 0.55 -25.62 18.78
N SER A 82 -0.08 -24.91 19.71
CA SER A 82 -1.04 -25.51 20.65
C SER A 82 -2.33 -25.98 19.97
N GLN A 83 -2.68 -25.37 18.85
CA GLN A 83 -3.83 -25.77 18.02
C GLN A 83 -3.49 -26.83 16.96
N GLY A 84 -2.22 -27.22 16.83
CA GLY A 84 -1.77 -28.15 15.78
C GLY A 84 -1.80 -27.55 14.38
N LEU A 85 -1.78 -26.21 14.26
CA LEU A 85 -1.78 -25.50 12.98
C LEU A 85 -0.37 -25.39 12.43
N GLU A 86 -0.17 -25.96 11.24
CA GLU A 86 1.09 -25.86 10.53
C GLU A 86 1.23 -24.48 9.85
N TYR A 87 2.42 -23.91 9.96
CA TYR A 87 2.75 -22.64 9.35
C TYR A 87 4.17 -22.61 8.78
N ALA A 88 4.38 -21.73 7.81
CA ALA A 88 5.67 -21.35 7.28
C ALA A 88 5.86 -19.84 7.43
N VAL A 89 7.09 -19.40 7.69
CA VAL A 89 7.46 -17.98 7.59
C VAL A 89 7.72 -17.69 6.12
N THR A 90 6.93 -16.80 5.51
CA THR A 90 7.12 -16.41 4.11
C THR A 90 7.89 -15.11 3.95
N ILE A 91 7.78 -14.21 4.93
CA ILE A 91 8.57 -12.98 5.03
C ILE A 91 9.11 -12.93 6.45
N GLU A 92 10.43 -12.92 6.58
CA GLU A 92 11.12 -12.96 7.88
C GLU A 92 11.19 -11.59 8.57
N ASP A 93 11.29 -10.53 7.79
CA ASP A 93 11.28 -9.14 8.26
C ASP A 93 10.62 -8.27 7.19
N LEU A 94 9.43 -7.75 7.48
CA LEU A 94 8.71 -6.87 6.56
C LEU A 94 9.45 -5.53 6.38
N GLN A 95 10.13 -5.03 7.42
CA GLN A 95 10.81 -3.74 7.32
C GLN A 95 11.94 -3.77 6.30
N ALA A 96 12.67 -4.88 6.20
CA ALA A 96 13.75 -5.03 5.22
C ALA A 96 13.24 -4.95 3.77
N LEU A 97 12.02 -5.44 3.49
CA LEU A 97 11.42 -5.29 2.17
C LEU A 97 10.99 -3.85 1.89
N LEU A 98 10.44 -3.16 2.89
CA LEU A 98 10.04 -1.76 2.76
C LEU A 98 11.25 -0.82 2.63
N ASP A 99 12.35 -1.10 3.33
CA ASP A 99 13.59 -0.33 3.19
C ASP A 99 14.16 -0.45 1.77
N ASN A 100 14.13 -1.66 1.18
CA ASN A 100 14.53 -1.86 -0.22
C ASN A 100 13.59 -1.13 -1.21
N GLU A 101 12.28 -1.16 -0.97
CA GLU A 101 11.30 -0.42 -1.79
C GLU A 101 11.56 1.10 -1.73
N ASP A 102 11.79 1.64 -0.53
CA ASP A 102 12.10 3.06 -0.31
C ASP A 102 13.40 3.46 -1.05
N ASP A 103 14.44 2.63 -1.00
CA ASP A 103 15.71 2.88 -1.68
C ASP A 103 15.56 2.85 -3.22
N GLU A 104 14.83 1.86 -3.76
CA GLU A 104 14.54 1.75 -5.21
C GLU A 104 13.73 2.95 -5.71
N MET A 105 12.71 3.36 -4.97
CA MET A 105 11.91 4.54 -5.30
C MET A 105 12.73 5.83 -5.28
N GLN A 106 13.54 6.05 -4.24
CA GLN A 106 14.41 7.24 -4.14
C GLN A 106 15.42 7.30 -5.29
N HIS A 107 15.98 6.14 -5.66
CA HIS A 107 16.88 6.05 -6.80
C HIS A 107 16.17 6.42 -8.10
N ASN A 108 14.99 5.85 -8.35
CA ASN A 108 14.21 6.11 -9.56
C ASN A 108 13.83 7.60 -9.68
N GLU A 109 13.31 8.21 -8.61
CA GLU A 109 12.95 9.63 -8.61
C GLU A 109 14.16 10.53 -8.94
N GLY A 110 15.36 10.17 -8.45
CA GLY A 110 16.59 10.86 -8.81
C GLY A 110 16.93 10.75 -10.31
N GLN A 111 16.73 9.58 -10.90
CA GLN A 111 16.98 9.33 -12.32
C GLN A 111 15.97 10.05 -13.22
N GLU A 112 14.67 9.99 -12.91
CA GLU A 112 13.61 10.66 -13.69
C GLU A 112 13.81 12.18 -13.72
N ARG A 113 14.19 12.80 -12.58
CA ARG A 113 14.53 14.24 -12.51
C ARG A 113 15.67 14.63 -13.45
N SER A 114 16.62 13.73 -13.69
CA SER A 114 17.79 14.00 -14.54
C SER A 114 17.54 13.71 -16.03
N SER A 115 16.71 12.72 -16.33
CA SER A 115 16.47 12.22 -17.68
C SER A 115 15.21 12.79 -18.33
N ASN A 116 14.32 13.38 -17.54
CA ASN A 116 13.01 13.88 -17.96
C ASN A 116 12.12 12.80 -18.62
N ASN A 117 12.37 11.52 -18.30
CA ASN A 117 11.59 10.38 -18.76
C ASN A 117 10.92 9.70 -17.57
N PHE A 118 9.66 9.31 -17.74
CA PHE A 118 8.93 8.52 -16.77
C PHE A 118 9.31 7.03 -16.91
N ASN A 119 9.72 6.39 -15.81
CA ASN A 119 10.09 4.98 -15.77
C ASN A 119 8.91 4.12 -15.34
N TYR A 120 8.16 3.55 -16.28
CA TYR A 120 7.02 2.68 -15.99
C TYR A 120 7.34 1.37 -15.24
N GLY A 121 8.63 1.03 -15.07
CA GLY A 121 9.07 -0.15 -14.33
C GLY A 121 9.30 0.07 -12.83
N ALA A 122 8.99 1.27 -12.31
CA ALA A 122 9.17 1.64 -10.91
C ALA A 122 7.84 1.97 -10.21
N TYR A 123 7.87 2.05 -8.89
CA TYR A 123 6.80 2.66 -8.10
C TYR A 123 6.96 4.19 -8.06
N HIS A 124 5.84 4.90 -7.95
CA HIS A 124 5.79 6.36 -8.00
C HIS A 124 4.86 6.95 -6.96
N SER A 125 5.14 8.20 -6.57
CA SER A 125 4.21 9.02 -5.80
C SER A 125 2.92 9.31 -6.59
N LEU A 126 1.84 9.60 -5.87
CA LEU A 126 0.56 9.97 -6.47
C LEU A 126 0.68 11.20 -7.40
N GLU A 127 1.53 12.16 -7.03
CA GLU A 127 1.77 13.37 -7.82
C GLU A 127 2.44 13.05 -9.17
N ALA A 128 3.46 12.19 -9.17
CA ALA A 128 4.13 11.74 -10.38
C ALA A 128 3.16 10.99 -11.31
N ILE A 129 2.30 10.13 -10.76
CA ILE A 129 1.25 9.43 -11.53
C ILE A 129 0.28 10.45 -12.15
N TYR A 130 -0.17 11.45 -11.39
CA TYR A 130 -1.06 12.49 -11.92
C TYR A 130 -0.40 13.30 -13.04
N HIS A 131 0.86 13.67 -12.87
CA HIS A 131 1.64 14.37 -13.89
C HIS A 131 1.77 13.51 -15.15
N GLU A 132 2.06 12.22 -15.01
CA GLU A 132 2.19 11.32 -16.15
C GLU A 132 0.85 11.12 -16.89
N MET A 133 -0.28 11.11 -16.17
CA MET A 133 -1.59 11.15 -16.81
C MET A 133 -1.84 12.44 -17.61
N ASP A 134 -1.26 13.57 -17.21
CA ASP A 134 -1.29 14.80 -18.03
C ASP A 134 -0.41 14.66 -19.27
N ASN A 135 0.80 14.15 -19.13
CA ASN A 135 1.73 13.91 -20.24
C ASN A 135 1.07 13.03 -21.31
N ILE A 136 0.49 11.88 -20.92
CA ILE A 136 -0.21 10.97 -21.84
C ILE A 136 -1.35 11.70 -22.60
N ALA A 137 -2.12 12.54 -21.92
CA ALA A 137 -3.20 13.29 -22.55
C ALA A 137 -2.69 14.42 -23.47
N ALA A 138 -1.53 15.00 -23.16
CA ALA A 138 -0.88 16.03 -23.97
C ALA A 138 -0.20 15.43 -25.22
N ASP A 139 0.40 14.25 -25.09
CA ASP A 139 1.08 13.55 -26.18
C ASP A 139 0.08 12.95 -27.20
N PHE A 140 -1.12 12.58 -26.73
CA PHE A 140 -2.15 11.97 -27.57
C PHE A 140 -3.51 12.68 -27.45
N PRO A 141 -3.63 13.98 -27.82
CA PRO A 141 -4.80 14.80 -27.52
C PRO A 141 -6.09 14.36 -28.25
N ASP A 142 -5.96 13.68 -29.39
CA ASP A 142 -7.09 13.16 -30.16
C ASP A 142 -7.61 11.81 -29.62
N LEU A 143 -6.81 11.11 -28.81
CA LEU A 143 -7.09 9.76 -28.31
C LEU A 143 -7.34 9.74 -26.80
N ALA A 144 -6.57 10.49 -26.02
CA ALA A 144 -6.57 10.43 -24.56
C ALA A 144 -6.95 11.77 -23.94
N ARG A 145 -7.76 11.73 -22.88
CA ARG A 145 -8.12 12.91 -22.08
C ARG A 145 -8.11 12.57 -20.60
N ARG A 146 -7.46 13.38 -19.78
CA ARG A 146 -7.56 13.27 -18.32
C ARG A 146 -8.81 14.01 -17.84
N VAL A 147 -9.71 13.31 -17.15
CA VAL A 147 -10.99 13.84 -16.67
C VAL A 147 -11.05 13.73 -15.16
N LYS A 148 -11.44 14.82 -14.49
CA LYS A 148 -11.73 14.82 -13.04
C LYS A 148 -13.17 14.36 -12.81
N ILE A 149 -13.36 13.31 -12.02
CA ILE A 149 -14.67 12.71 -11.76
C ILE A 149 -15.20 12.98 -10.35
N GLY A 150 -14.37 13.55 -9.47
CA GLY A 150 -14.76 13.84 -8.09
C GLY A 150 -13.55 14.11 -7.21
N HIS A 151 -13.76 13.95 -5.90
CA HIS A 151 -12.72 14.09 -4.90
C HIS A 151 -12.72 12.89 -3.94
N SER A 152 -11.54 12.53 -3.43
CA SER A 152 -11.39 11.57 -2.35
C SER A 152 -11.89 12.13 -1.01
N PHE A 153 -11.89 11.31 0.04
CA PHE A 153 -12.24 11.75 1.40
C PHE A 153 -11.38 12.93 1.88
N GLU A 154 -10.07 12.90 1.61
CA GLU A 154 -9.14 13.99 1.93
C GLU A 154 -9.17 15.13 0.89
N ASN A 155 -10.22 15.20 0.08
CA ASN A 155 -10.42 16.20 -0.96
C ASN A 155 -9.35 16.23 -2.06
N ARG A 156 -8.70 15.09 -2.36
CA ARG A 156 -7.77 14.96 -3.49
C ARG A 156 -8.56 14.73 -4.78
N PRO A 157 -8.21 15.36 -5.92
CA PRO A 157 -8.94 15.16 -7.17
C PRO A 157 -8.83 13.70 -7.62
N MET A 158 -9.94 13.10 -8.05
CA MET A 158 -9.95 11.76 -8.66
C MET A 158 -9.92 11.91 -10.17
N TYR A 159 -8.81 11.51 -10.78
CA TYR A 159 -8.61 11.56 -12.23
C TYR A 159 -8.82 10.19 -12.88
N VAL A 160 -9.35 10.21 -14.09
CA VAL A 160 -9.46 9.05 -14.99
C VAL A 160 -8.89 9.44 -16.36
N LEU A 161 -8.19 8.51 -17.01
CA LEU A 161 -7.85 8.64 -18.43
C LEU A 161 -8.98 8.07 -19.28
N LYS A 162 -9.65 8.94 -20.04
CA LYS A 162 -10.64 8.56 -21.05
C LYS A 162 -9.92 8.36 -22.38
N ILE A 163 -10.01 7.14 -22.93
CA ILE A 163 -9.51 6.82 -24.26
C ILE A 163 -10.70 6.82 -25.24
N VAL A 164 -10.62 7.60 -26.32
CA VAL A 164 -11.67 7.76 -27.33
C VAL A 164 -11.09 7.42 -28.69
N SER A 165 -11.66 6.44 -29.38
CA SER A 165 -11.42 6.28 -30.81
C SER A 165 -12.56 6.92 -31.59
N ASP A 166 -12.29 7.35 -32.82
CA ASP A 166 -13.29 7.98 -33.72
C ASP A 166 -14.54 7.09 -33.97
N TYR A 167 -14.50 5.80 -33.61
CA TYR A 167 -15.64 4.89 -33.72
C TYR A 167 -16.76 5.15 -32.69
N GLN A 168 -16.52 6.00 -31.68
CA GLN A 168 -17.51 6.35 -30.64
C GLN A 168 -18.02 7.81 -30.71
N ARG A 169 -17.75 8.54 -31.80
CA ARG A 169 -18.54 9.75 -32.11
C ARG A 169 -19.88 9.28 -32.72
N ASP A 170 -20.86 9.01 -31.87
CA ASP A 170 -22.25 8.99 -32.35
C ASP A 170 -22.61 10.40 -32.90
N PRO A 171 -23.36 10.48 -34.01
CA PRO A 171 -23.63 11.71 -34.75
C PRO A 171 -24.44 12.76 -33.98
#